data_AF-A0A4Y3VU41-F1
#
_entry.id   AF-A0A4Y3VU41-F1
#
_cell.length_a   1.000
_cell.length_b   1.000
_cell.length_c   1.000
_cell.angle_alpha   90.00
_cell.angle_beta   90.00
_cell.angle_gamma   90.00
#
_symmetry.space_group_name_H-M   'P 1'
#
loop_
_entity.id
_entity.type
_entity.pdbx_description
1 polymer ?
#
loop_
_entity_poly.entity_id
_entity_poly.type
_entity_poly.pdbx_seq_one_letter_code
_entity_poly.pdbx_strand_id
1 'polypeptide(L)' 'MANYHEDGSATCAFVMPSTVDGRRAQAADPLANDQDWHLVLWMQAQEQSEQATASAMCLDER' A
#
# COMPACT_ATOMS: atom_id res chain seq x y z
N MET A 1 1.48 -6.39 3.20
CA MET A 1 0.87 -5.07 2.95
C MET A 1 0.23 -4.62 4.26
N ALA A 2 0.66 -3.51 4.87
CA ALA A 2 0.35 -3.23 6.29
C ALA A 2 -1.12 -2.89 6.59
N ASN A 3 -1.88 -2.42 5.59
CA ASN A 3 -3.26 -1.96 5.76
C ASN A 3 -4.31 -3.07 5.60
N TYR A 4 -3.89 -4.31 5.34
CA TYR A 4 -4.76 -5.43 5.00
C TYR A 4 -4.48 -6.61 5.91
N HIS A 5 -5.56 -7.29 6.31
CA HIS A 5 -5.52 -8.45 7.18
C HIS A 5 -5.86 -9.74 6.41
N GLU A 6 -5.52 -10.89 6.97
CA GLU A 6 -5.72 -12.20 6.31
C GLU A 6 -7.20 -12.55 6.09
N ASP A 7 -8.10 -11.99 6.91
CA ASP A 7 -9.55 -12.18 6.80
C ASP A 7 -10.20 -11.26 5.74
N GLY A 8 -9.40 -10.44 5.04
CA GLY A 8 -9.85 -9.49 4.03
C GLY A 8 -10.32 -8.15 4.61
N SER A 9 -10.34 -7.98 5.93
CA SER A 9 -10.54 -6.65 6.54
C SER A 9 -9.33 -5.75 6.31
N ALA A 10 -9.55 -4.44 6.42
CA ALA A 10 -8.53 -3.45 6.15
C ALA A 10 -8.74 -2.18 6.99
N THR A 11 -7.66 -1.43 7.18
CA THR A 11 -7.67 -0.15 7.92
C THR A 11 -7.36 1.03 6.98
N CYS A 12 -8.05 2.15 7.16
CA CYS A 12 -7.77 3.38 6.41
C CYS A 12 -6.51 4.10 6.88
N ALA A 13 -6.12 3.95 8.15
CA ALA A 13 -4.95 4.61 8.72
C ALA A 13 -4.41 3.85 9.93
N PHE A 14 -3.08 3.86 10.08
CA PHE A 14 -2.44 3.55 11.36
C PHE A 14 -1.96 4.84 12.00
N VAL A 15 -2.45 5.16 13.18
CA VAL A 15 -2.00 6.33 13.94
C VAL A 15 -0.69 5.96 14.63
N MET A 16 0.41 6.53 14.17
CA MET A 16 1.76 6.20 14.67
C MET A 16 2.08 6.66 16.10
N PRO A 17 1.71 7.87 16.57
CA PRO A 17 2.10 8.32 17.91
C PRO A 17 1.36 7.57 19.02
N SER A 18 2.03 7.36 20.16
CA SER A 18 1.45 6.74 21.36
C SER A 18 0.21 7.48 21.85
N THR A 19 0.23 8.80 21.79
CA THR A 19 -0.89 9.67 22.16
C THR A 19 -1.09 10.84 21.20
N VAL A 20 -2.34 11.33 21.12
CA VAL A 20 -2.74 12.60 20.48
C VAL A 20 -3.56 13.36 21.51
N ASP A 21 -3.15 14.58 21.86
CA ASP A 21 -3.78 15.39 22.93
C ASP A 21 -3.98 14.65 24.25
N GLY A 22 -2.98 13.85 24.65
CA GLY A 22 -3.01 13.05 25.86
C GLY A 22 -3.91 11.81 25.80
N ARG A 23 -4.64 11.59 24.70
CA ARG A 23 -5.44 10.38 24.47
C ARG A 23 -4.61 9.32 23.79
N ARG A 24 -4.71 8.06 24.22
CA ARG A 24 -4.04 6.93 23.55
C ARG A 24 -4.52 6.84 22.11
N ALA A 25 -3.58 6.81 21.17
CA ALA A 25 -3.90 6.88 19.75
C ALA A 25 -3.18 5.83 18.91
N GLN A 26 -2.12 5.17 19.40
CA GLN A 26 -1.35 4.19 18.63
C GLN A 26 -2.14 2.91 18.32
N ALA A 27 -2.90 2.94 17.23
CA ALA A 27 -3.78 1.88 16.78
C ALA A 27 -4.12 2.04 15.28
N ALA A 28 -4.59 0.94 14.68
CA ALA A 28 -5.24 0.95 13.39
C ALA A 28 -6.67 1.51 13.52
N ASP A 29 -7.09 2.35 12.58
CA ASP A 29 -8.48 2.78 12.45
C ASP A 29 -9.36 1.57 12.09
N PRO A 30 -10.51 1.35 12.76
CA PRO A 30 -11.35 0.18 12.52
C PRO A 30 -12.10 0.21 11.18
N LEU A 31 -12.10 1.33 10.46
CA LEU A 31 -12.83 1.47 9.21
C LEU A 31 -11.94 1.16 8.01
N ALA A 32 -12.53 0.42 7.07
CA ALA A 32 -12.08 0.43 5.70
C ALA A 32 -12.71 1.62 4.95
N ASN A 33 -11.89 2.34 4.20
CA ASN A 33 -12.30 3.51 3.43
C ASN A 33 -11.45 3.63 2.15
N ASP A 34 -10.40 4.44 2.18
CA ASP A 34 -9.65 4.92 1.03
C ASP A 34 -8.26 4.25 0.89
N GLN A 35 -7.94 3.27 1.74
CA GLN A 35 -6.66 2.57 1.69
C GLN A 35 -6.44 1.80 0.40
N ASP A 36 -7.50 1.44 -0.33
CA ASP A 36 -7.40 0.66 -1.57
C ASP A 36 -6.68 1.37 -2.72
N TRP A 37 -6.55 2.70 -2.63
CA TRP A 37 -5.66 3.45 -3.53
C TRP A 37 -4.21 2.99 -3.44
N HIS A 38 -3.74 2.54 -2.27
CA HIS A 38 -2.40 2.00 -2.13
C HIS A 38 -2.22 0.72 -2.96
N LEU A 39 -3.20 -0.19 -2.93
CA LEU A 39 -3.14 -1.42 -3.71
C LEU A 39 -3.17 -1.14 -5.22
N VAL A 40 -4.03 -0.21 -5.67
CA VAL A 40 -4.06 0.23 -7.07
C VAL A 40 -2.70 0.73 -7.53
N LEU A 41 -2.08 1.65 -6.77
CA LEU A 41 -0.78 2.22 -7.10
C LEU A 41 0.34 1.18 -7.06
N TRP A 42 0.29 0.24 -6.11
CA TRP A 42 1.23 -0.86 -6.05
C TRP A 42 1.18 -1.71 -7.33
N MET A 43 -0.01 -2.15 -7.74
CA MET A 43 -0.17 -3.00 -8.93
C MET A 43 0.30 -2.27 -10.18
N GLN A 44 -0.07 -1.00 -10.33
CA GLN A 44 0.41 -0.15 -11.43
C GLN A 44 1.94 -0.02 -11.45
N ALA A 45 2.58 0.09 -10.29
CA ALA A 45 4.04 0.16 -10.19
C ALA A 45 4.71 -1.17 -10.58
N GLN A 46 4.09 -2.32 -10.23
CA GLN A 46 4.60 -3.63 -10.66
C GLN A 46 4.50 -3.78 -12.18
N GLU A 47 3.34 -3.47 -12.77
CA GLU A 47 3.14 -3.54 -14.23
C GLU A 47 4.14 -2.64 -14.97
N GLN A 48 4.37 -1.42 -14.48
CA GLN A 48 5.35 -0.50 -15.06
C GLN A 48 6.78 -1.04 -14.94
N SER A 49 7.14 -1.65 -13.81
CA SER A 49 8.44 -2.29 -13.62
C SER A 49 8.67 -3.46 -14.58
N GLU A 50 7.65 -4.29 -14.78
CA GLU A 50 7.69 -5.43 -15.71
C GLU A 50 7.83 -4.95 -17.16
N GLN A 51 7.05 -3.94 -17.56
CA GLN A 51 7.14 -3.34 -18.90
C GLN A 51 8.51 -2.70 -19.15
N ALA A 52 9.06 -1.99 -18.17
CA ALA A 52 10.38 -1.39 -18.27
C ALA A 52 11.47 -2.47 -18.43
N THR A 53 11.37 -3.56 -17.67
CA THR A 53 12.29 -4.70 -17.75
C THR A 53 12.23 -5.37 -19.13
N ALA A 54 11.02 -5.67 -19.62
CA ALA A 54 10.82 -6.29 -20.93
C ALA A 54 11.33 -5.38 -22.08
N SER A 55 11.08 -4.08 -22.00
CA SER A 55 11.56 -3.12 -23.00
C SER A 55 13.08 -3.00 -23.01
N ALA A 56 13.73 -3.05 -21.84
CA ALA A 56 15.19 -3.02 -21.76
C ALA A 56 15.81 -4.28 -22.40
N MET A 57 15.24 -5.46 -22.15
CA MET A 57 15.68 -6.71 -22.78
C MET A 57 15.58 -6.66 -24.31
N CYS A 58 14.48 -6.14 -24.87
CA CYS A 58 14.29 -6.03 -26.32
C CYS A 58 15.23 -5.02 -27.02
N LEU A 59 15.86 -4.12 -26.27
CA LEU A 59 16.86 -3.18 -26.79
C LEU A 59 18.28 -3.78 -26.80
N ASP A 60 18.59 -4.71 -25.90
CA ASP A 60 19.89 -5.39 -25.84
C ASP A 60 20.03 -6.46 -26.94
N GLU A 61 18.92 -6.97 -27.46
CA GLU A 61 18.88 -7.98 -28.54
C GLU A 61 18.95 -7.38 -29.97
N ARG A 62 19.18 -6.07 -30.13
CA ARG A 62 19.26 -5.38 -31.43
C ARG A 62 20.63 -4.75 -31.66
#